data_AF-A7TD08-F1
#
_entry.id   AF-A7TD08-F1
#
_cell.length_a   1.000
_cell.length_b   1.000
_cell.length_c   1.000
_cell.angle_alpha   90.00
_cell.angle_beta   90.00
_cell.angle_gamma   90.00
#
_symmetry.space_group_name_H-M   'P 1'
#
loop_
_entity.id
_entity.type
_entity.pdbx_description
1 polymer ?
#
loop_
_entity_poly.entity_id
_entity_poly.type
_entity_poly.pdbx_seq_one_letter_code
_entity_poly.pdbx_strand_id
1 'polypeptide(L)'
;IANIGPADYNFDETISTLRYANRAKNIKNKAKINEDPKDALLREFQKEIEKLKAQLGDEGHAIPPEKIAEMKAKIEAEKLQLQEKKDMAEEEKNAVAKELEKREKDLMEAE
;
A
#
# COMPACT_ATOMS: atom_id res chain seq x y z
N ILE A 1 -5.98 20.21 -16.03
CA ILE A 1 -6.50 21.57 -16.32
C ILE A 1 -5.86 22.00 -17.63
N ALA A 2 -6.61 22.64 -18.55
CA ALA A 2 -6.08 23.08 -19.83
C ALA A 2 -6.14 24.62 -19.88
N ASN A 3 -4.99 25.26 -20.07
CA ASN A 3 -4.85 26.71 -20.00
C ASN A 3 -4.64 27.25 -21.43
N ILE A 4 -5.38 28.30 -21.80
CA ILE A 4 -5.33 28.91 -23.13
C ILE A 4 -5.37 30.44 -23.00
N GLY A 5 -4.75 31.13 -23.96
CA GLY A 5 -4.78 32.60 -24.06
C GLY A 5 -5.80 33.06 -25.09
N PRO A 6 -6.55 34.16 -24.87
CA PRO A 6 -7.61 34.61 -25.78
C PRO A 6 -7.10 35.35 -27.03
N ALA A 7 -5.78 35.55 -27.15
CA ALA A 7 -5.21 36.27 -28.27
C ALA A 7 -5.35 35.50 -29.59
N ASP A 8 -5.61 36.24 -30.66
CA ASP A 8 -5.80 35.78 -32.02
C ASP A 8 -4.59 35.01 -32.58
N TYR A 9 -3.37 35.46 -32.29
CA TYR A 9 -2.15 34.76 -32.71
C TYR A 9 -1.95 33.39 -32.04
N ASN A 10 -2.68 33.08 -30.96
CA ASN A 10 -2.62 31.78 -30.27
C ASN A 10 -3.71 30.79 -30.73
N PHE A 11 -4.43 31.11 -31.80
CA PHE A 11 -5.58 30.33 -32.25
C PHE A 11 -5.24 28.84 -32.49
N ASP A 12 -4.18 28.55 -33.23
CA ASP A 12 -3.81 27.17 -33.59
C ASP A 12 -3.39 26.32 -32.37
N GLU A 13 -2.63 26.91 -31.45
CA GLU A 13 -2.23 26.27 -30.19
C GLU A 13 -3.42 26.07 -29.25
N THR A 14 -4.32 27.04 -29.21
CA THR A 14 -5.56 26.99 -28.43
C THR A 14 -6.46 25.84 -28.90
N ILE A 15 -6.64 25.69 -30.21
CA ILE A 15 -7.43 24.58 -30.80
C ILE A 15 -6.77 23.23 -30.50
N SER A 16 -5.45 23.13 -30.61
CA SER A 16 -4.71 21.90 -30.32
C SER A 16 -4.86 21.48 -28.85
N THR A 17 -4.73 22.45 -27.93
CA THR A 17 -4.92 22.25 -26.48
C THR A 17 -6.34 21.81 -26.15
N LEU A 18 -7.36 22.44 -26.74
CA LEU A 18 -8.77 22.09 -26.53
C LEU A 18 -9.11 20.70 -27.08
N ARG A 19 -8.59 20.32 -28.24
CA ARG A 19 -8.77 18.96 -28.80
C ARG A 19 -8.16 17.91 -27.88
N TYR A 20 -6.96 18.16 -27.35
CA TYR A 20 -6.33 17.26 -26.40
C TYR A 20 -7.14 17.13 -25.11
N ALA A 21 -7.60 18.26 -24.55
CA ALA A 21 -8.45 18.27 -23.36
C ALA A 21 -9.76 17.49 -23.57
N ASN A 22 -10.39 17.60 -24.75
CA ASN A 22 -11.59 16.85 -25.09
C ASN A 22 -11.34 15.34 -25.13
N ARG A 23 -10.23 14.90 -25.74
CA ARG A 23 -9.82 13.48 -25.72
C ARG A 23 -9.55 12.99 -24.30
N ALA A 24 -8.81 13.76 -23.51
CA ALA A 24 -8.47 13.44 -22.14
C ALA A 24 -9.73 13.32 -21.24
N LYS A 25 -10.75 14.15 -21.47
CA LYS A 25 -12.04 14.08 -20.76
C LYS A 25 -12.73 12.72 -20.91
N ASN A 26 -12.52 12.05 -22.04
CA ASN A 26 -13.16 10.77 -22.33
C ASN A 26 -12.39 9.56 -21.75
N ILE A 27 -11.23 9.77 -21.13
CA ILE A 27 -10.46 8.72 -20.48
C ILE A 27 -11.17 8.31 -19.18
N LYS A 28 -11.56 7.04 -19.10
CA LYS A 28 -12.23 6.46 -17.92
C LYS A 28 -11.22 5.70 -17.07
N ASN A 29 -10.81 6.29 -15.96
CA ASN A 29 -9.97 5.60 -14.98
C ASN A 29 -10.83 4.78 -14.01
N LYS A 30 -10.37 3.58 -13.67
CA LYS A 30 -10.92 2.78 -12.57
C LYS A 30 -10.13 3.10 -11.30
N ALA A 31 -10.62 4.04 -10.50
CA ALA A 31 -10.01 4.36 -9.23
C ALA A 31 -10.05 3.14 -8.29
N LYS A 32 -8.90 2.76 -7.75
CA LYS A 32 -8.77 1.74 -6.71
C LYS A 32 -8.03 2.38 -5.55
N ILE A 33 -8.44 2.04 -4.33
CA ILE A 33 -7.65 2.38 -3.15
C ILE A 33 -6.41 1.49 -3.22
N ASN A 34 -5.23 2.10 -3.29
CA ASN A 34 -3.98 1.37 -3.15
C ASN A 34 -3.83 1.02 -1.68
N GLU A 35 -4.33 -0.16 -1.31
CA GLU A 35 -4.06 -0.80 -0.03
C GLU A 35 -2.78 -1.63 -0.17
N ASP A 36 -1.94 -1.65 0.85
CA ASP A 36 -0.80 -2.56 0.87
C ASP A 36 -1.31 -4.01 0.82
N PRO A 37 -0.66 -4.91 0.06
CA PRO A 37 -1.12 -6.28 -0.09
C PRO A 37 -1.22 -7.02 1.25
N LYS A 38 -0.42 -6.61 2.24
CA LYS A 38 -0.47 -7.12 3.61
C LYS A 38 -1.74 -6.66 4.34
N ASP A 39 -2.11 -5.38 4.21
CA ASP A 39 -3.27 -4.81 4.88
C ASP A 39 -4.59 -5.31 4.26
N ALA A 40 -4.61 -5.47 2.93
CA ALA A 40 -5.74 -6.10 2.23
C ALA A 40 -5.97 -7.54 2.73
N LEU A 41 -4.90 -8.34 2.85
CA LEU A 41 -4.97 -9.71 3.37
C LEU A 41 -5.46 -9.74 4.82
N LEU A 42 -4.92 -8.87 5.67
CA LEU A 42 -5.35 -8.77 7.07
C LEU A 42 -6.83 -8.40 7.17
N ARG A 43 -7.33 -7.52 6.31
CA ARG A 43 -8.75 -7.15 6.28
C ARG A 43 -9.64 -8.30 5.84
N GLU A 44 -9.24 -9.06 4.83
CA GLU A 44 -9.98 -10.25 4.42
C GLU A 44 -9.99 -11.31 5.52
N PHE A 45 -8.85 -11.58 6.14
CA PHE A 45 -8.77 -12.50 7.27
C PHE A 45 -9.61 -12.06 8.47
N GLN A 46 -9.62 -10.77 8.81
CA GLN A 46 -10.49 -10.25 9.88
C GLN A 46 -11.98 -10.47 9.56
N LYS A 47 -12.41 -10.19 8.32
CA LYS A 47 -13.79 -10.44 7.88
C LYS A 47 -14.16 -11.92 7.90
N GLU A 48 -13.24 -12.78 7.46
CA GLU A 48 -13.42 -14.23 7.50
C GLU A 48 -13.56 -14.72 8.95
N ILE A 49 -12.70 -14.23 9.87
CA ILE A 49 -12.77 -14.54 11.30
C ILE A 49 -14.10 -14.07 11.90
N GLU A 50 -14.57 -12.87 11.58
CA GLU A 50 -15.86 -12.37 12.06
C GLU A 50 -17.02 -13.22 11.54
N LYS A 51 -17.01 -13.58 10.26
CA LYS A 51 -18.03 -14.44 9.66
C LYS A 51 -18.05 -15.83 10.31
N LEU A 52 -16.88 -16.44 10.49
CA LEU A 52 -16.76 -17.75 11.15
C LEU A 52 -17.16 -17.67 12.63
N LYS A 53 -16.79 -16.60 13.35
CA LYS A 53 -17.23 -16.37 14.73
C LYS A 53 -18.74 -16.18 14.83
N ALA A 54 -19.36 -15.48 13.87
CA ALA A 54 -20.81 -15.34 13.82
C ALA A 54 -21.49 -16.69 13.62
N GLN A 55 -20.98 -17.52 12.70
CA GLN A 55 -21.48 -18.88 12.48
C GLN A 55 -21.31 -19.79 13.70
N LEU A 56 -20.15 -19.74 14.37
CA LEU A 56 -19.88 -20.50 15.61
C LEU A 56 -20.71 -19.99 16.81
N GLY A 57 -20.99 -18.68 16.85
CA GLY A 57 -21.81 -18.06 17.88
C GLY A 57 -23.29 -18.41 17.77
N ASP A 58 -23.79 -18.61 16.54
CA ASP A 58 -25.16 -19.04 16.27
C ASP A 58 -25.37 -20.55 16.57
N GLU A 59 -24.31 -21.37 16.50
CA GLU A 59 -24.37 -22.82 16.74
C GLU A 59 -24.05 -23.26 18.17
N GLY A 60 -23.96 -22.35 19.15
CA GLY A 60 -23.85 -22.72 20.58
C GLY A 60 -22.56 -23.50 20.94
N HIS A 61 -21.54 -23.51 20.07
CA HIS A 61 -20.25 -24.10 20.36
C HIS A 61 -19.33 -23.04 20.99
N ALA A 62 -19.59 -22.74 22.27
CA ALA A 62 -18.69 -21.92 23.05
C ALA A 62 -17.31 -22.58 23.10
N ILE A 63 -16.34 -22.02 22.37
CA ILE A 63 -14.95 -22.45 22.42
C ILE A 63 -14.49 -22.29 23.89
N PRO A 64 -13.95 -23.34 24.52
CA PRO A 64 -13.54 -23.28 25.91
C PRO A 64 -12.59 -22.10 26.13
N PRO A 65 -12.77 -21.31 27.21
CA PRO A 65 -11.95 -20.12 27.46
C PRO A 65 -10.45 -20.40 27.50
N GLU A 66 -10.05 -21.63 27.87
CA GLU A 66 -8.67 -22.11 27.82
C GLU A 66 -8.08 -22.12 26.41
N LYS A 67 -8.82 -22.63 25.41
CA LYS A 67 -8.37 -22.64 24.01
C LYS A 67 -8.28 -21.24 23.41
N ILE A 68 -9.14 -20.33 23.85
CA ILE A 68 -9.10 -18.92 23.44
C ILE A 68 -7.85 -18.24 24.01
N ALA A 69 -7.51 -18.51 25.28
CA ALA A 69 -6.31 -17.98 25.91
C ALA A 69 -5.03 -18.50 25.22
N GLU A 70 -5.00 -19.79 24.88
CA GLU A 70 -3.86 -20.41 24.19
C GLU A 70 -3.68 -19.85 22.76
N MET A 71 -4.77 -19.62 22.01
CA MET A 71 -4.72 -18.96 20.70
C MET A 71 -4.23 -17.51 20.81
N LYS A 72 -4.70 -16.75 21.81
CA LYS A 72 -4.24 -15.38 22.03
C LYS A 72 -2.75 -15.31 22.32
N ALA A 73 -2.23 -16.20 23.17
CA ALA A 73 -0.81 -16.28 23.48
C ALA A 73 0.04 -16.63 22.25
N LYS A 74 -0.43 -17.54 21.39
CA LYS A 74 0.25 -17.87 20.13
C LYS A 74 0.28 -16.70 19.14
N ILE A 75 -0.83 -15.98 19.00
CA ILE A 75 -0.93 -14.79 18.14
C ILE A 75 0.02 -13.68 18.64
N GLU A 76 0.13 -13.50 19.95
CA GLU A 76 1.01 -12.48 20.54
C GLU A 76 2.49 -12.82 20.35
N ALA A 77 2.86 -14.10 20.55
CA ALA A 77 4.21 -14.59 20.26
C ALA A 77 4.59 -14.44 18.77
N GLU A 78 3.67 -14.78 17.86
CA GLU A 78 3.91 -14.64 16.42
C GLU A 78 4.02 -13.17 15.97
N LYS A 79 3.24 -12.28 16.58
CA LYS A 79 3.36 -10.82 16.36
C LYS A 79 4.72 -10.29 16.80
N LEU A 80 5.23 -10.72 17.95
CA LEU A 80 6.54 -10.29 18.45
C LEU A 80 7.65 -10.71 17.49
N GLN A 81 7.64 -11.98 17.06
CA GLN A 81 8.61 -12.50 16.09
C GLN A 81 8.54 -11.77 14.74
N LEU A 82 7.32 -11.41 14.29
CA LEU A 82 7.15 -10.66 13.05
C LEU A 82 7.70 -9.24 13.17
N GLN A 83 7.57 -8.62 14.35
CA GLN A 83 8.08 -7.28 14.62
C GLN A 83 9.61 -7.28 14.65
N GLU A 84 10.24 -8.21 15.37
CA GLU A 84 11.69 -8.37 15.37
C GLU A 84 12.26 -8.59 13.96
N LYS A 85 11.61 -9.41 13.13
CA LYS A 85 12.02 -9.60 11.73
C LYS A 85 11.89 -8.34 10.88
N LYS A 86 10.90 -7.48 11.16
CA LYS A 86 10.76 -6.20 10.44
C LYS A 86 11.87 -5.24 10.84
N ASP A 87 12.17 -5.13 12.13
CA ASP A 87 13.19 -4.23 12.65
C ASP A 87 14.58 -4.61 12.10
N MET A 88 14.92 -5.90 12.10
CA MET A 88 16.17 -6.39 11.48
C MET A 88 16.23 -6.09 9.97
N ALA A 89 15.14 -6.29 9.24
CA ALA A 89 15.10 -6.03 7.79
C ALA A 89 15.21 -4.52 7.47
N GLU A 90 14.73 -3.65 8.35
CA GLU A 90 14.83 -2.20 8.21
C GLU A 90 16.26 -1.72 8.47
N GLU A 91 16.94 -2.29 9.46
CA GLU A 91 18.37 -2.05 9.71
C GLU A 91 19.24 -2.49 8.53
N GLU A 92 19.01 -3.69 7.97
CA GLU A 92 19.72 -4.17 6.79
C GLU A 92 19.52 -3.25 5.58
N LYS A 93 18.27 -2.83 5.32
CA LYS A 93 17.98 -1.88 4.24
C LYS A 93 18.70 -0.55 4.43
N ASN A 94 18.72 -0.03 5.66
CA ASN A 94 19.39 1.22 5.98
C ASN A 94 20.92 1.10 5.86
N ALA A 95 21.51 -0.05 6.20
CA ALA A 95 22.93 -0.30 6.01
C ALA A 95 23.29 -0.36 4.52
N VAL A 96 22.51 -1.08 3.70
CA VAL A 96 22.72 -1.16 2.24
C VAL A 96 22.55 0.20 1.58
N ALA A 97 21.54 0.99 1.97
CA ALA A 97 21.35 2.35 1.45
C ALA A 97 22.57 3.25 1.71
N LYS A 98 23.15 3.18 2.91
CA LYS A 98 24.37 3.92 3.26
C LYS A 98 25.60 3.45 2.48
N GLU A 99 25.71 2.15 2.20
CA GLU A 99 26.81 1.61 1.40
C GLU A 99 26.71 2.05 -0.07
N LEU A 100 25.50 2.05 -0.62
CA LEU A 100 25.24 2.55 -1.97
C LEU A 100 25.55 4.05 -2.09
N GLU A 101 25.12 4.86 -1.12
CA GLU A 101 25.41 6.31 -1.12
C GLU A 101 26.93 6.60 -1.05
N LYS A 102 27.69 5.77 -0.32
CA LYS A 102 29.16 5.87 -0.32
C LYS A 102 29.75 5.52 -1.68
N ARG A 103 29.32 4.39 -2.28
CA ARG A 103 29.75 3.98 -3.63
C ARG A 103 29.44 5.04 -4.69
N GLU A 104 28.28 5.69 -4.60
CA GLU A 104 27.90 6.78 -5.51
C GLU A 104 28.81 8.00 -5.36
N LYS A 105 29.17 8.38 -4.13
CA LYS A 105 30.12 9.47 -3.87
C LYS A 105 31.52 9.14 -4.38
N ASP A 106 32.02 7.93 -4.12
CA ASP A 106 33.34 7.48 -4.58
C ASP A 106 33.42 7.46 -6.13
N LEU A 107 32.32 7.13 -6.81
CA LEU A 107 32.22 7.20 -8.28
C LEU A 107 32.20 8.64 -8.80
N MET A 108 31.50 9.56 -8.13
CA MET A 108 31.51 10.99 -8.49
C MET A 108 32.87 11.65 -8.28
N GLU A 109 33.63 11.25 -7.26
CA GLU A 109 34.98 11.78 -7.01
C GLU A 109 36.03 11.23 -8.00
N ALA A 110 35.71 10.17 -8.75
CA ALA A 110 36.59 9.53 -9.72
C ALA A 110 36.40 10.03 -11.18
N GLU A 111 35.41 10.90 -11.44
CA GLU A 111 35.21 11.63 -12.71
C GLU A 111 35.87 13.02 -12.71
#